data_AF-A0AAW5EJK3-F1
#
_entry.id   AF-A0AAW5EJK3-F1
#
_cell.length_a   1.000
_cell.length_b   1.000
_cell.length_c   1.000
_cell.angle_alpha   90.00
_cell.angle_beta   90.00
_cell.angle_gamma   90.00
#
_symmetry.space_group_name_H-M   'P 1'
#
loop_
_entity.id
_entity.type
_entity.pdbx_description
1 polymer ?
#
loop_
_entity_poly.entity_id
_entity_poly.type
_entity_poly.pdbx_seq_one_letter_code
_entity_poly.pdbx_strand_id
1 'polypeptide(L)' 'PSIWVKSFGFSEAIFPYDHPALFSMPLSFILIYIISKLDNSKRAKKDKEGFEAQDFRAQSGVGVSEAVAH' A
#
# COMPACT_ATOMS: atom_id res chain seq x y z
N PRO A 1 23.52 8.97 -1.27
CA PRO A 1 24.90 8.82 -1.78
C PRO A 1 25.37 7.36 -1.88
N SER A 2 25.17 6.55 -0.84
CA SER A 2 25.70 5.18 -0.83
C SER A 2 25.21 4.27 -1.98
N ILE A 3 23.94 4.25 -2.36
CA ILE A 3 23.50 3.37 -3.46
C ILE A 3 23.92 3.94 -4.83
N TRP A 4 23.64 5.22 -5.08
CA TRP A 4 23.86 5.85 -6.39
C TRP A 4 25.35 6.00 -6.75
N VAL A 5 26.17 6.40 -5.78
CA VAL A 5 27.61 6.64 -5.98
C VAL A 5 28.41 5.38 -5.66
N LYS A 6 28.12 4.66 -4.55
CA LYS A 6 28.93 3.47 -4.18
C LYS A 6 28.47 2.17 -4.85
N SER A 7 27.20 2.00 -5.24
CA SER A 7 26.74 0.77 -5.91
C SER A 7 26.70 0.90 -7.43
N PHE A 8 26.44 2.11 -7.96
CA PHE A 8 26.33 2.34 -9.40
C PHE A 8 27.45 3.21 -10.01
N GLY A 9 28.31 3.84 -9.20
CA GLY A 9 29.48 4.59 -9.69
C GLY A 9 29.19 5.95 -10.36
N PHE A 10 28.00 6.52 -10.17
CA PHE A 10 27.66 7.84 -10.72
C PHE A 10 28.34 8.99 -9.96
N SER A 11 28.69 10.07 -10.67
CA SER A 11 29.51 11.18 -10.14
C SER A 11 28.84 12.00 -9.04
N GLU A 12 27.51 12.14 -9.09
CA GLU A 12 26.75 12.93 -8.12
C GLU A 12 25.45 12.23 -7.75
N ALA A 13 25.13 12.23 -6.46
CA ALA A 13 23.86 11.71 -5.99
C ALA A 13 22.77 12.75 -6.29
N ILE A 14 21.75 12.35 -7.04
CA ILE A 14 20.56 13.20 -7.33
C ILE A 14 19.87 13.64 -6.01
N PHE A 15 20.06 12.89 -4.93
CA PHE A 15 19.62 13.23 -3.59
C PHE A 15 20.79 13.22 -2.59
N PRO A 16 21.08 14.36 -1.90
CA PRO A 16 22.19 14.49 -0.97
C PRO A 16 21.87 13.92 0.43
N TYR A 17 21.12 12.80 0.51
CA TYR A 17 20.83 12.11 1.77
C TYR A 17 21.18 10.62 1.66
N ASP A 18 21.94 10.10 2.62
CA ASP A 18 22.32 8.68 2.66
C ASP A 18 21.15 7.76 2.98
N HIS A 19 20.13 8.27 3.67
CA HIS A 19 18.94 7.52 4.07
C HIS A 19 17.67 8.24 3.57
N PRO A 20 17.38 8.22 2.25
CA PRO A 20 16.15 8.81 1.71
C PRO A 20 14.88 8.16 2.30
N ALA A 21 14.98 6.91 2.76
CA ALA A 21 13.91 6.16 3.40
C ALA A 21 13.31 6.85 4.64
N LEU A 22 14.12 7.63 5.39
CA LEU A 22 13.64 8.34 6.58
C LEU A 22 12.58 9.39 6.26
N PHE A 23 12.60 9.93 5.04
CA PHE A 23 11.62 10.91 4.58
C PHE A 23 10.55 10.26 3.70
N SER A 24 10.95 9.35 2.80
CA SER A 24 10.00 8.74 1.87
C SER A 24 9.02 7.79 2.56
N MET A 25 9.43 7.08 3.62
CA MET A 25 8.53 6.14 4.31
C MET A 25 7.39 6.85 5.05
N PRO A 26 7.65 7.82 5.96
CA PRO A 26 6.56 8.56 6.61
C PRO A 26 5.69 9.31 5.60
N LEU A 27 6.31 9.91 4.58
CA LEU A 27 5.59 10.61 3.51
C LEU A 27 4.65 9.65 2.75
N SER A 28 5.10 8.43 2.47
CA SER A 28 4.27 7.42 1.79
C SER A 28 3.05 7.05 2.64
N PHE A 29 3.22 6.82 3.94
CA PHE A 29 2.09 6.52 4.84
C PHE A 29 1.08 7.67 4.88
N ILE A 30 1.56 8.91 4.98
CA ILE A 30 0.70 10.11 4.98
C ILE A 30 -0.07 10.22 3.66
N LEU A 31 0.62 10.07 2.53
CA LEU A 31 -0.01 10.14 1.21
C LEU A 31 -1.02 9.01 1.00
N ILE A 32 -0.69 7.78 1.37
CA ILE A 32 -1.62 6.63 1.30
C ILE A 32 -2.88 6.93 2.10
N TYR A 33 -2.74 7.43 3.33
CA TYR A 33 -3.87 7.78 4.18
C TYR A 33 -4.76 8.88 3.57
N ILE A 34 -4.15 9.98 3.11
CA ILE A 34 -4.87 11.12 2.53
C ILE A 34 -5.61 10.67 1.25
N ILE A 35 -4.91 10.01 0.34
CA ILE A 35 -5.48 9.54 -0.93
C ILE A 35 -6.60 8.52 -0.65
N SER A 36 -6.40 7.58 0.28
CA SER A 36 -7.41 6.59 0.67
C SER A 36 -8.68 7.25 1.23
N LYS A 37 -8.53 8.27 2.09
CA LYS A 37 -9.69 9.00 2.64
C LYS A 37 -10.43 9.84 1.60
N LEU A 38 -9.71 10.39 0.63
CA LEU A 38 -10.28 11.22 -0.44
C LEU A 38 -10.78 10.40 -1.64
N ASP A 39 -10.54 9.09 -1.67
CA ASP A 39 -11.00 8.22 -2.74
C ASP A 39 -12.54 8.08 -2.72
N ASN A 40 -13.16 8.76 -3.69
CA ASN A 40 -14.60 8.72 -3.98
C ASN A 40 -14.89 7.95 -5.28
N SER A 41 -13.96 7.11 -5.72
CA SER A 41 -14.15 6.31 -6.93
C SER A 41 -15.32 5.32 -6.78
N LYS A 42 -15.92 4.94 -7.91
CA LYS A 42 -16.98 3.92 -7.95
C LYS A 42 -16.52 2.58 -7.39
N ARG A 43 -15.22 2.26 -7.56
CA ARG A 43 -14.59 1.06 -7.00
C ARG A 43 -14.62 1.10 -5.47
N ALA A 44 -14.11 2.19 -4.87
CA ALA A 44 -14.11 2.36 -3.43
C ALA A 44 -15.51 2.26 -2.80
N LYS A 45 -16.54 2.76 -3.49
CA LYS A 45 -17.93 2.60 -3.05
C LYS A 45 -18.37 1.13 -3.03
N LYS A 46 -18.13 0.40 -4.13
CA LYS A 46 -18.46 -1.03 -4.23
C LYS A 46 -17.75 -1.86 -3.15
N ASP A 47 -16.47 -1.56 -2.90
CA ASP A 47 -15.67 -2.30 -1.94
C ASP A 47 -16.17 -2.05 -0.50
N LYS A 48 -16.54 -0.81 -0.16
CA LYS A 48 -17.17 -0.47 1.13
C LYS A 48 -18.50 -1.19 1.34
N GLU A 49 -19.35 -1.25 0.32
CA GLU A 49 -20.64 -1.95 0.37
C GLU A 49 -20.46 -3.46 0.58
N GLY A 50 -19.40 -4.05 0.02
CA GLY A 50 -19.09 -5.47 0.18
C GLY A 50 -18.39 -5.84 1.50
N PHE A 51 -17.86 -4.85 2.23
CA PHE A 51 -17.03 -5.07 3.42
C PHE A 51 -17.78 -5.80 4.55
N GLU A 52 -19.00 -5.39 4.87
CA GLU A 52 -19.81 -6.01 5.94
C GLU A 52 -20.01 -7.52 5.71
N ALA A 53 -20.33 -7.91 4.47
CA ALA A 53 -20.47 -9.31 4.10
C ALA A 53 -19.12 -10.06 4.13
N GLN A 54 -18.01 -9.40 3.83
CA GLN A 54 -16.67 -9.97 3.97
C GLN A 54 -16.31 -10.18 5.45
N ASP A 55 -16.56 -9.19 6.31
CA ASP A 55 -16.26 -9.21 7.73
C ASP A 55 -17.07 -10.29 8.46
N PHE A 56 -18.38 -10.37 8.18
CA PHE A 56 -19.22 -11.45 8.69
C PHE A 56 -18.67 -12.83 8.34
N ARG A 57 -18.25 -13.06 7.09
CA ARG A 57 -17.67 -14.35 6.67
C ARG A 57 -16.31 -14.60 7.32
N ALA A 58 -15.48 -13.57 7.48
CA ALA A 58 -14.17 -13.69 8.13
C ALA A 58 -14.30 -14.06 9.62
N GLN A 59 -15.30 -13.52 10.32
CA GLN A 59 -15.54 -13.80 11.74
C GLN A 59 -16.32 -15.09 11.98
N SER A 60 -17.31 -15.40 11.13
CA SER A 60 -18.21 -16.55 11.33
C SER A 60 -17.76 -17.84 10.64
N GLY A 61 -16.91 -17.74 9.60
CA GLY A 61 -16.54 -18.87 8.75
C GLY A 61 -17.67 -19.39 7.84
N VAL A 62 -18.85 -18.76 7.85
CA VAL A 62 -19.97 -19.16 7.00
C VAL A 62 -19.65 -18.84 5.54
N GLY A 63 -19.77 -19.83 4.65
CA GLY A 63 -19.47 -19.66 3.21
C GLY A 63 -17.97 -19.75 2.84
N VAL A 64 -17.10 -20.19 3.75
CA VAL A 64 -15.69 -20.54 3.45
C VAL A 64 -15.57 -21.91 2.76
N SER A 65 -16.62 -22.75 2.86
CA SER A 65 -16.66 -24.09 2.29
C SER A 65 -17.15 -24.10 0.84
N GLU A 66 -16.39 -23.50 -0.07
CA GLU A 66 -16.38 -23.95 -1.47
C GLU A 66 -14.92 -24.24 -1.80
N ALA A 67 -14.56 -25.52 -1.77
CA ALA A 67 -13.29 -25.98 -2.30
C ALA A 67 -13.26 -25.62 -3.79
N VAL A 68 -12.42 -24.66 -4.17
CA VAL A 68 -12.15 -24.38 -5.57
C VAL A 68 -11.47 -25.62 -6.12
N ALA A 69 -12.15 -26.37 -6.98
CA ALA A 69 -11.50 -27.43 -7.73
C ALA A 69 -10.43 -26.77 -8.60
N HIS A 70 -9.17 -27.10 -8.33
CA HIS A 70 -8.01 -26.72 -9.14
C HIS A 70 -7.91 -27.60 -10.38
#